data_AF-A0A3N2P1K0-F1
#
_entry.id   AF-A0A3N2P1K0-F1
#
_cell.length_a   1.000
_cell.length_b   1.000
_cell.length_c   1.000
_cell.angle_alpha   90.00
_cell.angle_beta   90.00
_cell.angle_gamma   90.00
#
_symmetry.space_group_name_H-M   'P 1'
#
loop_
_entity.id
_entity.type
_entity.pdbx_description
1 polymer ?
#
loop_
_entity_poly.entity_id
_entity_poly.type
_entity_poly.pdbx_seq_one_letter_code
_entity_poly.pdbx_strand_id
1 'polypeptide(L)'
;MATAVALVGTLAGAVVTGATPASASPIRNTTPWSILLCRFADRPATPQPPSFFANFLTPAGAGTGGVADYFTDQSGGRVSLAGSTIRGWYTMSWTLAEFQSIDRWTRIQRCVDTAAANGYTVPAGHRIAVMLNDWVDSGAAGGRVLLDPGAWNVGFAAHEMLHGIGLGHSFSNDTTYQNAPWSQPGEYDDPWDEMSAMHIYAFTTANYGTSAVGLNGYHRDELGWLPKNRVFTMGADGIGSRTISLAALETPAATGPQLVRIPFNPGDLFNYYTVEYRRKTGWSAGIPADTVLLHEVRDGTPYLIRTGPGGGPAQSLNANGVQISVNGLAGNNASVTITTDIVNRCLLGYVWRDADQSDYVCVTPATRSQVAADNAAAASRWTNGPYGPHTCISGYVWREAFLGDDVCVTPAQRAQAAADNAAGPGRVLRPAG
;
A
#
# COMPACT_ATOMS: atom_id res chain seq x y z
N MET A 1 -48.34 -12.06 46.59
CA MET A 1 -47.25 -11.15 46.19
C MET A 1 -45.96 -11.95 46.15
N ALA A 2 -45.51 -12.31 44.96
CA ALA A 2 -44.21 -12.94 44.72
C ALA A 2 -43.70 -12.35 43.40
N THR A 3 -42.70 -11.48 43.49
CA THR A 3 -42.13 -10.73 42.39
C THR A 3 -41.07 -11.60 41.71
N ALA A 4 -41.30 -11.96 40.45
CA ALA A 4 -40.32 -12.64 39.62
C ALA A 4 -39.33 -11.61 39.03
N VAL A 5 -38.05 -11.87 39.22
CA VAL A 5 -36.94 -11.12 38.62
C VAL A 5 -36.72 -11.62 37.19
N ALA A 6 -36.87 -10.75 36.20
CA ALA A 6 -36.52 -11.04 34.81
C ALA A 6 -35.10 -10.56 34.53
N LEU A 7 -34.21 -11.52 34.24
CA LEU A 7 -32.84 -11.27 33.79
C LEU A 7 -32.89 -10.92 32.29
N VAL A 8 -32.56 -9.68 31.91
CA VAL A 8 -32.38 -9.29 30.51
C VAL A 8 -30.91 -9.49 30.15
N GLY A 9 -30.62 -10.56 29.41
CA GLY A 9 -29.31 -10.78 28.80
C GLY A 9 -29.12 -9.87 27.59
N THR A 10 -28.16 -8.95 27.67
CA THR A 10 -27.72 -8.13 26.53
C THR A 10 -26.87 -8.98 25.58
N LEU A 11 -27.42 -9.30 24.41
CA LEU A 11 -26.66 -9.83 23.27
C LEU A 11 -25.73 -8.73 22.74
N ALA A 12 -24.43 -8.86 23.00
CA ALA A 12 -23.40 -8.08 22.33
C ALA A 12 -23.28 -8.58 20.89
N GLY A 13 -23.89 -7.88 19.95
CA GLY A 13 -23.67 -8.09 18.52
C GLY A 13 -22.26 -7.66 18.16
N ALA A 14 -21.42 -8.60 17.74
CA ALA A 14 -20.12 -8.31 17.16
C ALA A 14 -20.32 -7.50 15.88
N VAL A 15 -19.93 -6.22 15.91
CA VAL A 15 -19.83 -5.39 14.71
C VAL A 15 -18.64 -5.91 13.92
N VAL A 16 -18.92 -6.65 12.86
CA VAL A 16 -17.92 -6.97 11.83
C VAL A 16 -17.64 -5.67 11.11
N THR A 17 -16.55 -5.00 11.49
CA THR A 17 -15.99 -3.89 10.71
C THR A 17 -15.47 -4.48 9.40
N GLY A 18 -16.25 -4.37 8.33
CA GLY A 18 -15.76 -4.68 6.99
C GLY A 18 -14.54 -3.80 6.71
N ALA A 19 -13.45 -4.41 6.26
CA ALA A 19 -12.28 -3.68 5.79
C ALA A 19 -12.73 -2.66 4.75
N THR A 20 -12.43 -1.38 4.97
CA THR A 20 -12.62 -0.35 3.96
C THR A 20 -11.80 -0.74 2.74
N PRO A 21 -12.37 -0.83 1.53
CA PRO A 21 -11.59 -1.10 0.34
C PRO A 21 -10.49 -0.05 0.23
N ALA A 22 -9.26 -0.48 -0.06
CA ALA A 22 -8.14 0.42 -0.34
C ALA A 22 -8.55 1.32 -1.52
N SER A 23 -8.90 2.57 -1.21
CA SER A 23 -9.32 3.53 -2.21
C SER A 23 -8.05 4.07 -2.87
N ALA A 24 -7.73 3.59 -4.08
CA ALA A 24 -6.75 4.28 -4.92
C ALA A 24 -7.24 5.72 -5.10
N SER A 25 -6.57 6.67 -4.46
CA SER A 25 -6.97 8.08 -4.45
C SER A 25 -5.93 8.87 -5.24
N PRO A 26 -5.89 8.73 -6.59
CA PRO A 26 -4.83 9.33 -7.39
C PRO A 26 -4.83 10.85 -7.18
N ILE A 27 -3.70 11.36 -6.71
CA ILE A 27 -3.51 12.81 -6.50
C ILE A 27 -2.77 13.34 -7.70
N ARG A 28 -3.48 14.15 -8.49
CA ARG A 28 -3.01 14.77 -9.72
C ARG A 28 -3.31 16.26 -9.69
N ASN A 29 -2.59 17.02 -10.50
CA ASN A 29 -2.72 18.46 -10.67
C ASN A 29 -2.28 19.26 -9.44
N THR A 30 -2.89 20.43 -9.26
CA THR A 30 -2.57 21.34 -8.15
C THR A 30 -3.12 20.81 -6.85
N THR A 31 -2.23 20.61 -5.87
CA THR A 31 -2.58 20.29 -4.48
C THR A 31 -2.21 21.52 -3.63
N PRO A 32 -3.05 22.56 -3.56
CA PRO A 32 -2.69 23.79 -2.88
C PRO A 32 -2.74 23.64 -1.36
N TRP A 33 -1.85 24.36 -0.68
CA TRP A 33 -1.73 24.40 0.76
C TRP A 33 -1.88 25.82 1.30
N SER A 34 -2.63 25.98 2.39
CA SER A 34 -2.54 27.15 3.26
C SER A 34 -1.47 26.89 4.31
N ILE A 35 -0.30 27.52 4.11
CA ILE A 35 0.80 27.50 5.07
C ILE A 35 0.65 28.69 6.01
N LEU A 36 0.36 28.40 7.28
CA LEU A 36 0.09 29.38 8.32
C LEU A 36 1.28 29.47 9.27
N LEU A 37 1.87 30.65 9.37
CA LEU A 37 2.95 30.95 10.30
C LEU A 37 2.33 31.53 11.58
N CYS A 38 2.50 30.85 12.71
CA CYS A 38 1.93 31.27 13.98
C CYS A 38 2.99 31.35 15.07
N ARG A 39 2.97 32.45 15.83
CA ARG A 39 3.87 32.66 16.97
C ARG A 39 3.14 32.67 18.30
N PHE A 40 3.78 32.15 19.33
CA PHE A 40 3.23 32.18 20.70
C PHE A 40 3.17 33.60 21.26
N ALA A 41 2.24 33.84 22.19
CA ALA A 41 2.06 35.14 22.85
C ALA A 41 3.31 35.60 23.62
N ASP A 42 4.03 34.65 24.21
CA ASP A 42 5.23 34.86 25.03
C ASP A 42 6.54 34.68 24.24
N ARG A 43 6.46 34.33 22.94
CA ARG A 43 7.62 34.16 22.04
C ARG A 43 7.46 35.07 20.83
N PRO A 44 7.94 36.34 20.88
CA PRO A 44 7.71 37.29 19.80
C PRO A 44 8.62 37.05 18.57
N ALA A 45 9.72 36.32 18.75
CA ALA A 45 10.72 36.08 17.71
C ALA A 45 10.15 35.29 16.53
N THR A 46 10.57 35.64 15.33
CA THR A 46 10.19 34.99 14.08
C THR A 46 11.46 34.42 13.43
N PRO A 47 11.79 33.13 13.63
CA PRO A 47 13.12 32.62 13.31
C PRO A 47 13.44 32.64 11.81
N GLN A 48 12.41 32.63 10.96
CA GLN A 48 12.54 32.72 9.51
C GLN A 48 11.51 33.71 8.93
N PRO A 49 11.85 34.44 7.86
CA PRO A 49 10.89 35.30 7.16
C PRO A 49 9.88 34.44 6.37
N PRO A 50 8.67 34.95 6.08
CA PRO A 50 7.70 34.22 5.24
C PRO A 50 8.23 33.77 3.87
N SER A 51 9.20 34.50 3.30
CA SER A 51 9.87 34.12 2.04
C SER A 51 10.67 32.82 2.13
N PHE A 52 11.22 32.48 3.31
CA PHE A 52 11.87 31.19 3.53
C PHE A 52 10.88 30.05 3.29
N PHE A 53 9.69 30.11 3.92
CA PHE A 53 8.65 29.10 3.76
C PHE A 53 8.03 29.09 2.37
N ALA A 54 7.93 30.26 1.72
CA ALA A 54 7.49 30.35 0.33
C ALA A 54 8.45 29.55 -0.58
N ASN A 55 9.75 29.75 -0.43
CA ASN A 55 10.75 29.04 -1.23
C ASN A 55 10.81 27.54 -0.86
N PHE A 56 10.67 27.23 0.42
CA PHE A 56 10.77 25.87 0.92
C PHE A 56 9.58 24.97 0.53
N LEU A 57 8.35 25.50 0.60
CA LEU A 57 7.12 24.69 0.54
C LEU A 57 6.24 24.96 -0.69
N THR A 58 6.64 25.87 -1.57
CA THR A 58 5.83 26.24 -2.75
C THR A 58 6.69 26.34 -4.01
N PRO A 59 6.08 26.40 -5.22
CA PRO A 59 6.83 26.57 -6.46
C PRO A 59 7.62 27.88 -6.56
N ALA A 60 7.46 28.83 -5.62
CA ALA A 60 8.27 30.05 -5.58
C ALA A 60 9.77 29.77 -5.42
N GLY A 61 10.15 28.65 -4.79
CA GLY A 61 11.54 28.22 -4.65
C GLY A 61 11.92 27.07 -5.57
N ALA A 62 11.27 26.93 -6.73
CA ALA A 62 11.61 25.86 -7.67
C ALA A 62 13.12 25.81 -7.98
N GLY A 63 13.71 24.62 -7.92
CA GLY A 63 15.12 24.38 -8.14
C GLY A 63 16.04 24.72 -6.96
N THR A 64 15.50 25.02 -5.78
CA THR A 64 16.28 25.32 -4.57
C THR A 64 16.44 24.12 -3.63
N GLY A 65 15.86 22.97 -3.98
CA GLY A 65 15.93 21.73 -3.21
C GLY A 65 14.94 21.68 -2.05
N GLY A 66 13.83 22.42 -2.14
CA GLY A 66 12.77 22.43 -1.12
C GLY A 66 11.78 21.28 -1.27
N VAL A 67 10.77 21.23 -0.40
CA VAL A 67 9.69 20.22 -0.44
C VAL A 67 8.88 20.32 -1.75
N ALA A 68 8.72 21.52 -2.32
CA ALA A 68 8.06 21.67 -3.61
C ALA A 68 8.80 20.96 -4.76
N ASP A 69 10.14 20.97 -4.75
CA ASP A 69 10.96 20.24 -5.71
C ASP A 69 10.82 18.74 -5.49
N TYR A 70 10.85 18.30 -4.22
CA TYR A 70 10.63 16.90 -3.86
C TYR A 70 9.31 16.35 -4.42
N PHE A 71 8.18 17.02 -4.17
CA PHE A 71 6.88 16.60 -4.70
C PHE A 71 6.83 16.59 -6.23
N THR A 72 7.48 17.57 -6.87
CA THR A 72 7.56 17.64 -8.33
C THR A 72 8.31 16.44 -8.91
N ASP A 73 9.48 16.12 -8.34
CA ASP A 73 10.33 15.03 -8.79
C ASP A 73 9.71 13.64 -8.50
N GLN A 74 9.21 13.43 -7.28
CA GLN A 74 8.58 12.16 -6.91
C GLN A 74 7.28 11.92 -7.68
N SER A 75 6.54 12.96 -8.07
CA SER A 75 5.34 12.80 -8.89
C SER A 75 5.62 12.72 -10.40
N GLY A 76 6.85 13.00 -10.83
CA GLY A 76 7.20 13.18 -12.24
C GLY A 76 6.40 14.32 -12.88
N GLY A 77 6.19 15.41 -12.15
CA GLY A 77 5.41 16.59 -12.56
C GLY A 77 3.89 16.43 -12.54
N ARG A 78 3.36 15.30 -12.03
CA ARG A 78 1.91 15.06 -11.96
C ARG A 78 1.23 15.84 -10.84
N VAL A 79 1.98 16.24 -9.84
CA VAL A 79 1.52 17.08 -8.73
C VAL A 79 2.32 18.37 -8.72
N SER A 80 1.60 19.46 -8.52
CA SER A 80 2.20 20.76 -8.25
C SER A 80 1.62 21.33 -6.96
N LEU A 81 2.45 22.00 -6.18
CA LEU A 81 2.01 22.78 -5.02
C LEU A 81 1.59 24.21 -5.41
N ALA A 82 1.37 24.48 -6.71
CA ALA A 82 0.87 25.76 -7.19
C ALA A 82 -0.49 26.09 -6.58
N GLY A 83 -0.74 27.39 -6.35
CA GLY A 83 -1.91 27.88 -5.61
C GLY A 83 -1.75 27.86 -4.09
N SER A 84 -0.66 27.27 -3.56
CA SER A 84 -0.34 27.37 -2.14
C SER A 84 -0.07 28.81 -1.71
N THR A 85 -0.45 29.15 -0.48
CA THR A 85 -0.31 30.50 0.07
C THR A 85 0.42 30.48 1.40
N ILE A 86 1.37 31.40 1.60
CA ILE A 86 1.98 31.67 2.91
C ILE A 86 1.23 32.82 3.59
N ARG A 87 0.87 32.67 4.87
CA ARG A 87 0.18 33.68 5.68
C ARG A 87 0.73 33.72 7.11
N GLY A 88 0.80 34.91 7.72
CA GLY A 88 1.34 35.11 9.08
C GLY A 88 2.69 35.82 9.06
N TRP A 89 3.40 36.04 10.17
CA TRP A 89 3.32 35.50 11.53
C TRP A 89 2.13 36.02 12.37
N TYR A 90 1.11 35.19 12.55
CA TYR A 90 -0.02 35.50 13.43
C TYR A 90 0.38 35.32 14.89
N THR A 91 0.18 36.34 15.73
CA THR A 91 0.35 36.20 17.18
C THR A 91 -0.85 35.48 17.76
N MET A 92 -0.65 34.26 18.27
CA MET A 92 -1.66 33.52 18.99
C MET A 92 -1.84 34.10 20.40
N SER A 93 -3.02 33.93 21.00
CA SER A 93 -3.28 34.32 22.40
C SER A 93 -2.67 33.36 23.43
N TRP A 94 -1.97 32.33 22.98
CA TRP A 94 -1.49 31.21 23.79
C TRP A 94 0.03 31.24 23.92
N THR A 95 0.51 30.85 25.10
CA THR A 95 1.94 30.69 25.39
C THR A 95 2.49 29.36 24.87
N LEU A 96 3.81 29.25 24.78
CA LEU A 96 4.48 27.98 24.45
C LEU A 96 4.14 26.88 25.47
N ALA A 97 4.12 27.20 26.76
CA ALA A 97 3.83 26.26 27.84
C ALA A 97 2.42 25.66 27.73
N GLU A 98 1.42 26.48 27.36
CA GLU A 98 0.05 26.00 27.12
C GLU A 98 -0.08 25.13 25.88
N PHE A 99 0.83 25.27 24.91
CA PHE A 99 0.88 24.40 23.74
C PHE A 99 1.50 23.04 24.05
N GLN A 100 2.46 22.97 24.99
CA GLN A 100 3.11 21.70 25.36
C GLN A 100 2.14 20.70 26.01
N SER A 101 1.03 21.15 26.60
CA SER A 101 0.07 20.31 27.33
C SER A 101 -1.12 19.80 26.51
N ILE A 102 -1.24 20.18 25.23
CA ILE A 102 -2.38 19.83 24.37
C ILE A 102 -1.97 18.91 23.21
N ASP A 103 -2.95 18.26 22.57
CA ASP A 103 -2.71 17.41 21.42
C ASP A 103 -2.40 18.22 20.13
N ARG A 104 -1.79 17.55 19.16
CA ARG A 104 -1.35 18.14 17.88
C ARG A 104 -2.49 18.75 17.06
N TRP A 105 -3.65 18.09 17.02
CA TRP A 105 -4.79 18.61 16.26
C TRP A 105 -5.25 19.95 16.84
N THR A 106 -5.35 20.04 18.16
CA THR A 106 -5.68 21.29 18.86
C THR A 106 -4.64 22.38 18.60
N ARG A 107 -3.34 22.05 18.58
CA ARG A 107 -2.26 23.01 18.22
C ARG A 107 -2.47 23.61 16.82
N ILE A 108 -2.72 22.75 15.83
CA ILE A 108 -2.99 23.16 14.44
C ILE A 108 -4.24 24.05 14.39
N GLN A 109 -5.33 23.60 15.01
CA GLN A 109 -6.61 24.32 14.97
C GLN A 109 -6.50 25.71 15.60
N ARG A 110 -5.77 25.87 16.71
CA ARG A 110 -5.53 27.18 17.33
C ARG A 110 -4.84 28.17 16.38
N CYS A 111 -3.88 27.72 15.58
CA CYS A 111 -3.25 28.57 14.57
C CYS A 111 -4.23 28.93 13.43
N VAL A 112 -5.03 27.96 12.97
CA VAL A 112 -6.08 28.19 11.96
C VAL A 112 -7.11 29.22 12.45
N ASP A 113 -7.58 29.09 13.69
CA ASP A 113 -8.53 30.03 14.29
C ASP A 113 -7.91 31.42 14.46
N THR A 114 -6.63 31.49 14.83
CA THR A 114 -5.91 32.76 14.93
C THR A 114 -5.79 33.43 13.55
N ALA A 115 -5.48 32.67 12.50
CA ALA A 115 -5.44 33.20 11.14
C ALA A 115 -6.81 33.72 10.68
N ALA A 116 -7.89 33.00 11.01
CA ALA A 116 -9.27 33.43 10.72
C ALA A 116 -9.65 34.71 11.46
N ALA A 117 -9.30 34.83 12.75
CA ALA A 117 -9.50 36.05 13.53
C ALA A 117 -8.70 37.25 12.98
N ASN A 118 -7.61 36.98 12.25
CA ASN A 118 -6.80 37.99 11.54
C ASN A 118 -7.21 38.14 10.06
N GLY A 119 -8.42 37.71 9.68
CA GLY A 119 -9.00 37.96 8.37
C GLY A 119 -8.56 37.00 7.26
N TYR A 120 -7.96 35.85 7.58
CA TYR A 120 -7.65 34.81 6.61
C TYR A 120 -8.47 33.54 6.83
N THR A 121 -9.40 33.28 5.92
CA THR A 121 -10.11 32.00 5.83
C THR A 121 -9.38 31.08 4.86
N VAL A 122 -9.07 29.85 5.30
CA VAL A 122 -8.48 28.81 4.44
C VAL A 122 -9.44 28.54 3.27
N PRO A 123 -9.00 28.69 2.01
CA PRO A 123 -9.86 28.43 0.86
C PRO A 123 -10.32 26.96 0.80
N ALA A 124 -11.51 26.73 0.27
CA ALA A 124 -12.00 25.38 0.03
C ALA A 124 -11.00 24.62 -0.87
N GLY A 125 -10.70 23.37 -0.51
CA GLY A 125 -9.75 22.53 -1.23
C GLY A 125 -8.27 22.76 -0.88
N HIS A 126 -7.93 23.78 -0.08
CA HIS A 126 -6.58 23.90 0.47
C HIS A 126 -6.36 22.88 1.58
N ARG A 127 -5.20 22.22 1.53
CA ARG A 127 -4.64 21.50 2.68
C ARG A 127 -4.02 22.50 3.65
N ILE A 128 -3.77 22.10 4.89
CA ILE A 128 -3.29 23.01 5.94
C ILE A 128 -1.95 22.52 6.46
N ALA A 129 -0.96 23.43 6.48
CA ALA A 129 0.30 23.25 7.18
C ALA A 129 0.52 24.45 8.12
N VAL A 130 0.89 24.18 9.37
CA VAL A 130 1.17 25.20 10.38
C VAL A 130 2.65 25.18 10.71
N MET A 131 3.27 26.35 10.71
CA MET A 131 4.65 26.56 11.14
C MET A 131 4.65 27.31 12.48
N LEU A 132 5.22 26.71 13.52
CA LEU A 132 5.32 27.32 14.86
C LEU A 132 6.69 27.97 15.06
N ASN A 133 6.75 29.07 15.81
CA ASN A 133 7.99 29.85 15.95
C ASN A 133 8.98 29.33 17.00
N ASP A 134 8.63 28.28 17.75
CA ASP A 134 9.46 27.71 18.81
C ASP A 134 9.18 26.20 18.97
N TRP A 135 10.08 25.49 19.65
CA TRP A 135 10.09 24.03 19.78
C TRP A 135 8.98 23.51 20.68
N VAL A 136 8.13 22.63 20.13
CA VAL A 136 7.04 22.00 20.90
C VAL A 136 6.72 20.59 20.43
N ASP A 137 6.45 20.43 19.15
CA ASP A 137 5.93 19.22 18.53
C ASP A 137 5.86 19.43 17.01
N SER A 138 6.08 18.35 16.27
CA SER A 138 5.92 18.29 14.83
C SER A 138 5.27 16.97 14.44
N GLY A 139 4.48 16.99 13.37
CA GLY A 139 3.80 15.81 12.89
C GLY A 139 2.54 16.12 12.07
N ALA A 140 1.86 15.07 11.64
CA ALA A 140 0.54 15.15 11.03
C ALA A 140 -0.57 14.80 12.04
N ALA A 141 -1.75 15.41 11.85
CA ALA A 141 -2.98 15.05 12.52
C ALA A 141 -4.18 15.37 11.62
N GLY A 142 -5.07 14.40 11.39
CA GLY A 142 -6.28 14.58 10.59
C GLY A 142 -6.04 15.14 9.18
N GLY A 143 -4.94 14.74 8.53
CA GLY A 143 -4.54 15.22 7.20
C GLY A 143 -3.98 16.65 7.18
N ARG A 144 -3.62 17.22 8.33
CA ARG A 144 -2.99 18.53 8.48
C ARG A 144 -1.59 18.39 9.07
N VAL A 145 -0.72 19.35 8.78
CA VAL A 145 0.69 19.32 9.14
C VAL A 145 1.00 20.38 10.20
N LEU A 146 1.83 20.02 11.18
CA LEU A 146 2.44 20.93 12.15
C LEU A 146 3.95 20.77 12.09
N LEU A 147 4.70 21.86 11.85
CA LEU A 147 6.15 21.87 11.90
C LEU A 147 6.66 22.99 12.81
N ASP A 148 7.42 22.64 13.83
CA ASP A 148 8.23 23.56 14.61
C ASP A 148 9.64 23.72 14.00
N PRO A 149 10.52 24.59 14.55
CA PRO A 149 11.83 24.85 13.95
C PRO A 149 12.72 23.62 13.80
N GLY A 150 12.50 22.55 14.56
CA GLY A 150 13.25 21.29 14.43
C GLY A 150 12.87 20.49 13.19
N ALA A 151 11.64 20.66 12.71
CA ALA A 151 11.08 19.95 11.57
C ALA A 151 11.11 20.75 10.26
N TRP A 152 11.69 21.95 10.23
CA TRP A 152 11.88 22.73 8.99
C TRP A 152 13.05 22.23 8.14
N ASN A 153 13.08 20.91 7.92
CA ASN A 153 14.00 20.25 7.01
C ASN A 153 13.22 19.45 5.97
N VAL A 154 13.82 19.17 4.81
CA VAL A 154 13.10 18.58 3.67
C VAL A 154 12.51 17.21 4.03
N GLY A 155 13.27 16.34 4.70
CA GLY A 155 12.79 15.00 5.07
C GLY A 155 11.54 15.08 5.95
N PHE A 156 11.66 15.68 7.14
CA PHE A 156 10.53 15.74 8.06
C PHE A 156 9.32 16.47 7.44
N ALA A 157 9.54 17.60 6.75
CA ALA A 157 8.44 18.33 6.13
C ALA A 157 7.77 17.56 4.98
N ALA A 158 8.55 16.86 4.15
CA ALA A 158 8.02 16.04 3.06
C ALA A 158 7.19 14.88 3.62
N HIS A 159 7.70 14.15 4.60
CA HIS A 159 6.98 13.08 5.30
C HIS A 159 5.60 13.51 5.82
N GLU A 160 5.56 14.61 6.59
CA GLU A 160 4.28 15.08 7.14
C GLU A 160 3.33 15.60 6.06
N MET A 161 3.86 16.25 5.02
CA MET A 161 3.04 16.67 3.89
C MET A 161 2.51 15.48 3.09
N LEU A 162 3.25 14.36 3.04
CA LEU A 162 2.81 13.12 2.42
C LEU A 162 1.66 12.47 3.21
N HIS A 163 1.70 12.47 4.55
CA HIS A 163 0.52 12.16 5.37
C HIS A 163 -0.65 13.08 5.09
N GLY A 164 -0.37 14.37 4.94
CA GLY A 164 -1.38 15.35 4.58
C GLY A 164 -2.01 15.10 3.21
N ILE A 165 -1.45 14.25 2.36
CA ILE A 165 -2.07 13.78 1.11
C ILE A 165 -2.56 12.31 1.17
N GLY A 166 -2.52 11.68 2.33
CA GLY A 166 -3.18 10.39 2.59
C GLY A 166 -2.25 9.17 2.62
N LEU A 167 -0.93 9.34 2.54
CA LEU A 167 -0.01 8.20 2.69
C LEU A 167 0.09 7.72 4.15
N GLY A 168 0.20 6.41 4.33
CA GLY A 168 0.58 5.77 5.59
C GLY A 168 2.10 5.60 5.72
N HIS A 169 2.57 5.10 6.86
CA HIS A 169 3.98 4.76 7.05
C HIS A 169 4.38 3.54 6.24
N SER A 170 5.68 3.41 5.97
CA SER A 170 6.29 2.15 5.54
C SER A 170 6.91 1.39 6.70
N PHE A 171 7.01 0.08 6.51
CA PHE A 171 7.45 -0.87 7.52
C PHE A 171 8.53 -1.79 6.95
N SER A 172 9.10 -2.65 7.79
CA SER A 172 9.80 -3.86 7.35
C SER A 172 9.19 -5.13 7.95
N ASN A 173 9.61 -6.28 7.44
CA ASN A 173 9.31 -7.58 8.04
C ASN A 173 10.10 -7.88 9.33
N ASP A 174 10.95 -6.97 9.82
CA ASP A 174 11.64 -7.08 11.10
C ASP A 174 10.74 -6.64 12.26
N THR A 175 9.99 -7.59 12.80
CA THR A 175 9.12 -7.37 13.98
C THR A 175 9.88 -7.14 15.29
N THR A 176 11.22 -7.23 15.29
CA THR A 176 12.04 -6.94 16.49
C THR A 176 12.50 -5.49 16.53
N TYR A 177 12.42 -4.77 15.41
CA TYR A 177 12.72 -3.35 15.36
C TYR A 177 11.54 -2.54 15.90
N GLN A 178 11.84 -1.56 16.75
CA GLN A 178 10.89 -0.56 17.20
C GLN A 178 11.60 0.80 17.27
N ASN A 179 11.26 1.71 16.35
CA ASN A 179 11.89 3.02 16.24
C ASN A 179 11.76 3.85 17.53
N ALA A 180 10.59 3.80 18.18
CA ALA A 180 10.33 4.49 19.44
C ALA A 180 9.25 3.77 20.25
N PRO A 181 9.10 4.03 21.57
CA PRO A 181 8.10 3.36 22.40
C PRO A 181 6.64 3.51 21.92
N TRP A 182 6.37 4.56 21.13
CA TRP A 182 5.06 4.85 20.55
C TRP A 182 4.86 4.25 19.15
N SER A 183 5.93 3.75 18.51
CA SER A 183 5.88 3.18 17.17
C SER A 183 5.50 1.70 17.22
N GLN A 184 4.87 1.22 16.15
CA GLN A 184 4.59 -0.20 15.96
C GLN A 184 5.89 -0.98 15.59
N PRO A 185 5.92 -2.31 15.81
CA PRO A 185 7.02 -3.14 15.35
C PRO A 185 7.23 -3.05 13.84
N GLY A 186 8.47 -2.86 13.41
CA GLY A 186 8.87 -2.68 12.01
C GLY A 186 8.51 -1.32 11.40
N GLU A 187 7.79 -0.45 12.11
CA GLU A 187 7.41 0.88 11.63
C GLU A 187 8.65 1.78 11.51
N TYR A 188 8.75 2.54 10.42
CA TYR A 188 9.92 3.34 10.06
C TYR A 188 11.19 2.51 9.79
N ASP A 189 11.07 1.21 9.55
CA ASP A 189 12.21 0.35 9.23
C ASP A 189 12.41 0.12 7.72
N ASP A 190 11.97 1.05 6.88
CA ASP A 190 12.34 1.08 5.46
C ASP A 190 13.16 2.35 5.16
N PRO A 191 14.48 2.37 5.41
CA PRO A 191 15.29 3.57 5.28
C PRO A 191 15.46 4.05 3.83
N TRP A 192 14.92 3.33 2.85
CA TRP A 192 14.87 3.75 1.45
C TRP A 192 13.58 4.49 1.08
N ASP A 193 12.57 4.55 1.95
CA ASP A 193 11.28 5.18 1.68
C ASP A 193 11.00 6.38 2.59
N GLU A 194 10.47 7.46 2.01
CA GLU A 194 10.21 8.69 2.76
C GLU A 194 9.14 8.51 3.82
N MET A 195 8.21 7.56 3.66
CA MET A 195 7.23 7.26 4.71
C MET A 195 7.83 6.50 5.90
N SER A 196 9.16 6.35 5.93
CA SER A 196 9.95 5.92 7.09
C SER A 196 10.81 7.04 7.69
N ALA A 197 10.55 8.33 7.41
CA ALA A 197 11.44 9.49 7.67
C ALA A 197 12.08 9.60 9.07
N MET A 198 11.52 8.96 10.09
CA MET A 198 12.11 8.86 11.42
C MET A 198 13.45 8.08 11.40
N HIS A 199 13.68 7.26 10.37
CA HIS A 199 14.90 6.49 10.17
C HIS A 199 15.16 6.24 8.66
N ILE A 200 15.49 7.30 7.90
CA ILE A 200 15.82 7.23 6.46
C ILE A 200 17.30 7.47 6.15
N TYR A 201 17.73 6.97 5.00
CA TYR A 201 18.98 7.36 4.36
C TYR A 201 18.87 8.74 3.74
N ALA A 202 19.26 9.75 4.51
CA ALA A 202 19.31 11.13 4.06
C ALA A 202 20.74 11.65 3.89
N PHE A 203 20.85 12.78 3.21
CA PHE A 203 22.04 13.63 3.11
C PHE A 203 21.72 15.08 3.50
N THR A 204 22.74 15.89 3.77
CA THR A 204 22.56 17.33 4.06
C THR A 204 22.30 18.10 2.77
N THR A 205 21.20 18.84 2.70
CA THR A 205 20.86 19.75 1.60
C THR A 205 21.61 21.08 1.72
N ALA A 206 21.68 21.83 0.61
CA ALA A 206 22.31 23.14 0.61
C ALA A 206 21.54 24.19 1.43
N ASN A 207 20.20 24.12 1.43
CA ASN A 207 19.35 25.22 1.90
C ASN A 207 18.41 24.86 3.07
N TYR A 208 18.04 23.59 3.23
CA TYR A 208 16.89 23.17 4.04
C TYR A 208 17.20 21.96 4.93
N GLY A 209 18.40 21.93 5.52
CA GLY A 209 18.80 20.88 6.47
C GLY A 209 18.85 19.48 5.85
N THR A 210 18.37 18.48 6.58
CA THR A 210 18.32 17.07 6.13
C THR A 210 17.38 16.89 4.94
N SER A 211 17.82 16.13 3.93
CA SER A 211 17.02 15.78 2.76
C SER A 211 15.96 14.71 3.06
N ALA A 212 15.01 14.59 2.16
CA ALA A 212 14.16 13.41 2.02
C ALA A 212 14.88 12.30 1.23
N VAL A 213 14.37 11.08 1.29
CA VAL A 213 14.69 9.96 0.41
C VAL A 213 13.56 9.75 -0.62
N GLY A 214 13.82 9.07 -1.74
CA GLY A 214 12.77 8.80 -2.73
C GLY A 214 11.63 7.94 -2.16
N LEU A 215 10.39 8.15 -2.65
CA LEU A 215 9.25 7.31 -2.28
C LEU A 215 9.37 5.92 -2.91
N ASN A 216 8.96 4.89 -2.16
CA ASN A 216 8.78 3.56 -2.69
C ASN A 216 7.71 3.57 -3.81
N GLY A 217 7.82 2.59 -4.70
CA GLY A 217 6.99 2.40 -5.86
C GLY A 217 5.54 2.14 -5.48
N TYR A 218 5.26 1.47 -4.36
CA TYR A 218 3.90 1.27 -3.86
C TYR A 218 3.18 2.61 -3.63
N HIS A 219 3.76 3.51 -2.83
CA HIS A 219 3.20 4.83 -2.54
C HIS A 219 3.10 5.71 -3.80
N ARG A 220 4.11 5.67 -4.67
CA ARG A 220 4.03 6.39 -5.97
C ARG A 220 2.91 5.83 -6.86
N ASP A 221 2.62 4.55 -6.78
CA ASP A 221 1.55 3.92 -7.56
C ASP A 221 0.17 4.15 -6.95
N GLU A 222 0.05 4.08 -5.62
CA GLU A 222 -1.15 4.44 -4.85
C GLU A 222 -1.63 5.86 -5.18
N LEU A 223 -0.71 6.82 -5.23
CA LEU A 223 -0.99 8.20 -5.61
C LEU A 223 -1.16 8.40 -7.12
N GLY A 224 -0.91 7.37 -7.94
CA GLY A 224 -0.94 7.44 -9.39
C GLY A 224 0.19 8.29 -9.99
N TRP A 225 1.29 8.45 -9.27
CA TRP A 225 2.50 9.18 -9.67
C TRP A 225 3.37 8.39 -10.63
N LEU A 226 3.25 7.06 -10.63
CA LEU A 226 3.76 6.23 -11.72
C LEU A 226 2.77 6.24 -12.91
N PRO A 227 3.25 6.42 -14.15
CA PRO A 227 2.41 6.18 -15.32
C PRO A 227 1.97 4.71 -15.37
N LYS A 228 0.71 4.43 -15.72
CA LYS A 228 0.15 3.06 -15.76
C LYS A 228 1.00 2.08 -16.59
N ASN A 229 1.56 2.53 -17.71
CA ASN A 229 2.42 1.71 -18.57
C ASN A 229 3.83 1.45 -17.98
N ARG A 230 4.15 2.02 -16.82
CA ARG A 230 5.38 1.77 -16.05
C ARG A 230 5.15 0.84 -14.86
N VAL A 231 3.92 0.42 -14.62
CA VAL A 231 3.57 -0.57 -13.59
C VAL A 231 3.24 -1.88 -14.28
N PHE A 232 4.06 -2.90 -14.07
CA PHE A 232 3.84 -4.23 -14.64
C PHE A 232 3.22 -5.15 -13.59
N THR A 233 2.16 -5.89 -13.93
CA THR A 233 1.55 -6.87 -13.03
C THR A 233 1.86 -8.29 -13.51
N MET A 234 2.62 -9.05 -12.73
CA MET A 234 2.97 -10.44 -13.04
C MET A 234 1.73 -11.32 -13.11
N GLY A 235 1.71 -12.25 -14.06
CA GLY A 235 0.63 -13.21 -14.25
C GLY A 235 -0.65 -12.65 -14.88
N ALA A 236 -0.78 -11.33 -15.06
CA ALA A 236 -1.98 -10.71 -15.63
C ALA A 236 -2.24 -11.07 -17.11
N ASP A 237 -1.19 -11.46 -17.83
CA ASP A 237 -1.25 -11.97 -19.20
C ASP A 237 -1.14 -13.50 -19.26
N GLY A 238 -1.30 -14.17 -18.12
CA GLY A 238 -1.19 -15.60 -17.99
C GLY A 238 0.24 -16.14 -17.98
N ILE A 239 1.28 -15.30 -18.11
CA ILE A 239 2.66 -15.82 -18.08
C ILE A 239 3.17 -15.86 -16.64
N GLY A 240 3.44 -17.07 -16.16
CA GLY A 240 3.86 -17.32 -14.77
C GLY A 240 5.34 -17.14 -14.51
N SER A 241 6.21 -16.99 -15.52
CA SER A 241 7.64 -16.79 -15.32
C SER A 241 8.21 -15.80 -16.34
N ARG A 242 8.99 -14.81 -15.85
CA ARG A 242 9.61 -13.76 -16.67
C ARG A 242 10.91 -13.27 -16.06
N THR A 243 11.87 -12.91 -16.92
CA THR A 243 12.95 -12.00 -16.56
C THR A 243 12.59 -10.59 -17.03
N ILE A 244 12.57 -9.65 -16.10
CA ILE A 244 12.16 -8.26 -16.32
C ILE A 244 13.38 -7.34 -16.20
N SER A 245 13.54 -6.46 -17.20
CA SER A 245 14.44 -5.31 -17.11
C SER A 245 13.70 -4.16 -16.45
N LEU A 246 13.96 -3.95 -15.16
CA LEU A 246 13.30 -3.00 -14.27
C LEU A 246 14.05 -1.67 -14.28
N ALA A 247 13.40 -0.60 -14.74
CA ALA A 247 13.95 0.75 -14.70
C ALA A 247 13.95 1.32 -13.28
N ALA A 248 14.96 2.12 -12.95
CA ALA A 248 15.05 2.78 -11.66
C ALA A 248 13.91 3.78 -11.41
N LEU A 249 13.46 3.91 -10.16
CA LEU A 249 12.49 4.94 -9.75
C LEU A 249 13.01 6.36 -9.97
N GLU A 250 14.33 6.56 -9.80
CA GLU A 250 15.03 7.83 -10.00
C GLU A 250 15.33 8.14 -11.47
N THR A 251 15.04 7.22 -12.42
CA THR A 251 15.29 7.45 -13.85
C THR A 251 14.05 7.18 -14.70
N PRO A 252 13.03 8.07 -14.67
CA PRO A 252 11.78 7.89 -15.42
C PRO A 252 11.97 7.71 -16.93
N ALA A 253 13.04 8.28 -17.50
CA ALA A 253 13.34 8.16 -18.92
C ALA A 253 13.90 6.79 -19.35
N ALA A 254 14.36 5.95 -18.41
CA ALA A 254 14.88 4.62 -18.73
C ALA A 254 13.78 3.70 -19.25
N THR A 255 14.11 2.75 -20.11
CA THR A 255 13.14 1.81 -20.70
C THR A 255 12.75 0.70 -19.72
N GLY A 256 11.50 0.26 -19.76
CA GLY A 256 10.98 -0.85 -18.92
C GLY A 256 10.06 -0.38 -17.78
N PRO A 257 9.37 -1.30 -17.10
CA PRO A 257 8.57 -0.95 -15.93
C PRO A 257 9.46 -0.32 -14.85
N GLN A 258 8.89 0.55 -14.01
CA GLN A 258 9.52 1.11 -12.81
C GLN A 258 9.07 0.39 -11.54
N LEU A 259 7.93 -0.32 -11.61
CA LEU A 259 7.39 -1.12 -10.52
C LEU A 259 6.84 -2.42 -11.10
N VAL A 260 7.11 -3.54 -10.43
CA VAL A 260 6.41 -4.80 -10.65
C VAL A 260 5.51 -5.09 -9.47
N ARG A 261 4.22 -5.35 -9.73
CA ARG A 261 3.27 -5.93 -8.77
C ARG A 261 3.18 -7.43 -9.00
N ILE A 262 3.21 -8.23 -7.94
CA ILE A 262 3.13 -9.69 -7.99
C ILE A 262 2.04 -10.15 -7.04
N PRO A 263 0.78 -10.20 -7.50
CA PRO A 263 -0.28 -10.78 -6.69
C PRO A 263 0.03 -12.25 -6.43
N PHE A 264 -0.21 -12.69 -5.20
CA PHE A 264 -0.03 -14.09 -4.80
C PHE A 264 -1.21 -14.63 -4.01
N ASN A 265 -2.08 -13.76 -3.47
CA ASN A 265 -3.27 -14.17 -2.73
C ASN A 265 -4.53 -13.96 -3.60
N PRO A 266 -5.13 -15.03 -4.16
CA PRO A 266 -6.34 -14.88 -4.98
C PRO A 266 -7.58 -14.49 -4.16
N GLY A 267 -7.56 -14.69 -2.84
CA GLY A 267 -8.63 -14.27 -1.93
C GLY A 267 -8.54 -12.79 -1.54
N ASP A 268 -7.38 -12.18 -1.71
CA ASP A 268 -7.13 -10.76 -1.46
C ASP A 268 -6.01 -10.24 -2.37
N LEU A 269 -6.41 -9.60 -3.48
CA LEU A 269 -5.47 -9.05 -4.46
C LEU A 269 -4.75 -7.77 -3.97
N PHE A 270 -5.10 -7.26 -2.79
CA PHE A 270 -4.36 -6.18 -2.12
C PHE A 270 -3.24 -6.69 -1.23
N ASN A 271 -3.13 -8.02 -1.09
CA ASN A 271 -1.97 -8.69 -0.53
C ASN A 271 -1.07 -9.25 -1.65
N TYR A 272 0.04 -8.54 -1.90
CA TYR A 272 0.93 -8.80 -3.03
C TYR A 272 2.36 -8.34 -2.76
N TYR A 273 3.31 -8.82 -3.56
CA TYR A 273 4.69 -8.32 -3.52
C TYR A 273 4.91 -7.19 -4.53
N THR A 274 5.76 -6.24 -4.20
CA THR A 274 6.32 -5.28 -5.15
C THR A 274 7.82 -5.46 -5.34
N VAL A 275 8.30 -5.12 -6.53
CA VAL A 275 9.72 -5.05 -6.87
C VAL A 275 10.02 -3.70 -7.51
N GLU A 276 11.00 -2.99 -6.97
CA GLU A 276 11.48 -1.70 -7.48
C GLU A 276 13.01 -1.64 -7.52
N TYR A 277 13.55 -0.80 -8.39
CA TYR A 277 14.98 -0.53 -8.45
C TYR A 277 15.27 0.90 -8.00
N ARG A 278 16.20 1.06 -7.06
CA ARG A 278 16.63 2.34 -6.48
C ARG A 278 18.07 2.63 -6.84
N ARG A 279 18.32 3.84 -7.32
CA ARG A 279 19.67 4.34 -7.59
C ARG A 279 20.08 5.38 -6.56
N LYS A 280 21.35 5.36 -6.18
CA LYS A 280 22.00 6.33 -5.30
C LYS A 280 22.24 7.65 -6.03
N THR A 281 21.14 8.32 -6.37
CA THR A 281 21.12 9.58 -7.11
C THR A 281 19.87 10.39 -6.76
N GLY A 282 19.86 11.68 -7.11
CA GLY A 282 18.76 12.59 -6.78
C GLY A 282 18.43 12.57 -5.28
N TRP A 283 17.14 12.47 -4.95
CA TRP A 283 16.65 12.34 -3.57
C TRP A 283 17.15 11.08 -2.86
N SER A 284 17.51 10.03 -3.60
CA SER A 284 18.07 8.80 -3.03
C SER A 284 19.60 8.84 -2.91
N ALA A 285 20.26 10.01 -3.03
CA ALA A 285 21.73 10.09 -2.95
C ALA A 285 22.33 9.64 -1.61
N GLY A 286 21.52 9.62 -0.54
CA GLY A 286 21.90 9.17 0.80
C GLY A 286 21.96 7.64 0.97
N ILE A 287 21.31 6.85 0.10
CA ILE A 287 21.27 5.38 0.25
C ILE A 287 22.67 4.76 0.08
N PRO A 288 22.98 3.60 0.69
CA PRO A 288 24.34 3.07 0.70
C PRO A 288 24.86 2.62 -0.68
N ALA A 289 23.98 2.09 -1.54
CA ALA A 289 24.29 1.66 -2.89
C ALA A 289 23.02 1.56 -3.75
N ASP A 290 23.19 1.50 -5.07
CA ASP A 290 22.12 1.08 -5.99
C ASP A 290 21.62 -0.31 -5.57
N THR A 291 20.30 -0.50 -5.48
CA THR A 291 19.72 -1.75 -4.94
C THR A 291 18.31 -2.00 -5.46
N VAL A 292 17.92 -3.28 -5.55
CA VAL A 292 16.53 -3.68 -5.75
C VAL A 292 15.89 -3.92 -4.40
N LEU A 293 14.70 -3.36 -4.21
CA LEU A 293 13.90 -3.54 -3.00
C LEU A 293 12.69 -4.41 -3.31
N LEU A 294 12.38 -5.29 -2.37
CA LEU A 294 11.21 -6.13 -2.37
C LEU A 294 10.33 -5.69 -1.20
N HIS A 295 9.05 -5.45 -1.45
CA HIS A 295 8.09 -5.20 -0.38
C HIS A 295 6.94 -6.21 -0.45
N GLU A 296 6.39 -6.56 0.70
CA GLU A 296 5.06 -7.15 0.80
C GLU A 296 4.07 -6.05 1.14
N VAL A 297 3.04 -5.88 0.34
CA VAL A 297 1.93 -4.97 0.62
C VAL A 297 0.86 -5.76 1.36
N ARG A 298 0.47 -5.31 2.55
CA ARG A 298 -0.60 -5.89 3.36
C ARG A 298 -1.57 -4.80 3.76
N ASP A 299 -2.84 -4.94 3.41
CA ASP A 299 -3.89 -3.96 3.72
C ASP A 299 -3.50 -2.50 3.38
N GLY A 300 -2.80 -2.33 2.24
CA GLY A 300 -2.32 -1.02 1.79
C GLY A 300 -1.08 -0.47 2.51
N THR A 301 -0.38 -1.29 3.28
CA THR A 301 0.86 -0.92 3.96
C THR A 301 2.05 -1.67 3.34
N PRO A 302 3.11 -0.99 2.88
CA PRO A 302 4.30 -1.64 2.33
C PRO A 302 5.28 -2.06 3.44
N TYR A 303 5.67 -3.33 3.43
CA TYR A 303 6.68 -3.92 4.33
C TYR A 303 7.92 -4.32 3.53
N LEU A 304 9.05 -3.63 3.72
CA LEU A 304 10.34 -4.00 3.18
C LEU A 304 10.71 -5.42 3.63
N ILE A 305 11.06 -6.27 2.67
CA ILE A 305 11.53 -7.63 2.94
C ILE A 305 13.04 -7.59 3.17
N ARG A 306 13.45 -7.83 4.41
CA ARG A 306 14.85 -7.95 4.84
C ARG A 306 15.28 -9.41 4.93
N THR A 307 16.59 -9.65 4.89
CA THR A 307 17.19 -11.00 5.06
C THR A 307 17.15 -11.53 6.50
N GLY A 308 16.62 -10.76 7.44
CA GLY A 308 16.50 -11.08 8.86
C GLY A 308 16.49 -9.79 9.70
N PRO A 309 16.44 -9.90 11.04
CA PRO A 309 16.47 -8.73 11.92
C PRO A 309 17.71 -7.85 11.71
N GLY A 310 17.52 -6.56 11.49
CA GLY A 310 18.57 -5.61 11.13
C GLY A 310 19.31 -5.91 9.81
N GLY A 311 18.85 -6.90 9.04
CA GLY A 311 19.45 -7.32 7.78
C GLY A 311 19.18 -6.33 6.65
N GLY A 312 20.00 -6.40 5.60
CA GLY A 312 19.78 -5.60 4.38
C GLY A 312 18.55 -6.07 3.57
N PRO A 313 18.22 -5.36 2.49
CA PRO A 313 17.10 -5.71 1.63
C PRO A 313 17.34 -7.08 0.98
N ALA A 314 16.33 -7.95 1.06
CA ALA A 314 16.39 -9.28 0.47
C ALA A 314 16.58 -9.18 -1.05
N GLN A 315 17.55 -9.93 -1.58
CA GLN A 315 17.83 -10.01 -3.02
C GLN A 315 17.18 -11.23 -3.68
N SER A 316 16.48 -12.05 -2.88
CA SER A 316 15.67 -13.16 -3.34
C SER A 316 14.49 -13.41 -2.41
N LEU A 317 13.45 -14.05 -2.94
CA LEU A 317 12.25 -14.46 -2.22
C LEU A 317 11.81 -15.83 -2.74
N ASN A 318 11.38 -16.72 -1.84
CA ASN A 318 10.66 -17.94 -2.18
C ASN A 318 9.54 -18.15 -1.15
N ALA A 319 8.39 -17.54 -1.39
CA ALA A 319 7.26 -17.53 -0.47
C ALA A 319 5.95 -17.38 -1.22
N ASN A 320 4.86 -17.90 -0.66
CA ASN A 320 3.49 -17.74 -1.18
C ASN A 320 3.26 -18.20 -2.64
N GLY A 321 4.10 -19.10 -3.16
CA GLY A 321 4.07 -19.53 -4.57
C GLY A 321 4.68 -18.50 -5.52
N VAL A 322 5.51 -17.59 -5.00
CA VAL A 322 6.29 -16.61 -5.75
C VAL A 322 7.77 -16.85 -5.49
N GLN A 323 8.56 -16.88 -6.57
CA GLN A 323 10.01 -16.84 -6.53
C GLN A 323 10.51 -15.55 -7.18
N ILE A 324 11.38 -14.82 -6.50
CA ILE A 324 12.03 -13.61 -7.00
C ILE A 324 13.54 -13.79 -6.87
N SER A 325 14.28 -13.43 -7.91
CA SER A 325 15.75 -13.41 -7.91
C SER A 325 16.25 -12.15 -8.59
N VAL A 326 17.01 -11.33 -7.88
CA VAL A 326 17.73 -10.19 -8.46
C VAL A 326 18.97 -10.71 -9.16
N ASN A 327 18.98 -10.66 -10.49
CA ASN A 327 20.06 -11.23 -11.31
C ASN A 327 21.27 -10.30 -11.41
N GLY A 328 21.05 -8.98 -11.34
CA GLY A 328 22.11 -7.98 -11.40
C GLY A 328 21.62 -6.58 -11.73
N LEU A 329 22.51 -5.61 -11.54
CA LEU A 329 22.26 -4.19 -11.79
C LEU A 329 23.10 -3.73 -12.99
N ALA A 330 22.51 -2.95 -13.89
CA ALA A 330 23.15 -2.45 -15.11
C ALA A 330 22.72 -1.00 -15.39
N GLY A 331 23.43 -0.05 -14.78
CA GLY A 331 23.17 1.37 -14.95
C GLY A 331 21.76 1.76 -14.48
N ASN A 332 20.91 2.20 -15.42
CA ASN A 332 19.55 2.66 -15.14
C ASN A 332 18.52 1.52 -14.98
N ASN A 333 18.95 0.27 -15.14
CA ASN A 333 18.08 -0.90 -15.09
C ASN A 333 18.63 -1.98 -14.15
N ALA A 334 17.75 -2.77 -13.56
CA ALA A 334 18.06 -4.03 -12.88
C ALA A 334 17.40 -5.20 -13.64
N SER A 335 18.03 -6.37 -13.63
CA SER A 335 17.46 -7.60 -14.16
C SER A 335 16.91 -8.43 -13.00
N VAL A 336 15.62 -8.75 -13.03
CA VAL A 336 14.95 -9.54 -11.99
C VAL A 336 14.17 -10.67 -12.63
N THR A 337 14.39 -11.90 -12.18
CA THR A 337 13.59 -13.06 -12.59
C THR A 337 12.50 -13.33 -11.56
N ILE A 338 11.26 -13.44 -12.03
CA ILE A 338 10.08 -13.69 -11.19
C ILE A 338 9.32 -14.88 -11.75
N THR A 339 8.98 -15.82 -10.88
CA THR A 339 8.03 -16.90 -11.13
C THR A 339 6.87 -16.79 -10.13
N THR A 340 5.64 -17.02 -10.59
CA THR A 340 4.42 -16.99 -9.75
C THR A 340 3.45 -18.08 -10.17
N ASP A 341 2.91 -18.79 -9.17
CA ASP A 341 1.88 -19.80 -9.35
C ASP A 341 0.48 -19.19 -9.49
N ILE A 342 0.32 -17.86 -9.36
CA ILE A 342 -1.01 -17.23 -9.40
C ILE A 342 -1.74 -17.49 -10.73
N VAL A 343 -0.98 -17.70 -11.80
CA VAL A 343 -1.53 -18.07 -13.12
C VAL A 343 -2.25 -19.42 -13.13
N ASN A 344 -1.96 -20.28 -12.15
CA ASN A 344 -2.58 -21.59 -11.96
C ASN A 344 -3.71 -21.56 -10.90
N ARG A 345 -4.08 -20.37 -10.39
CA ARG A 345 -5.14 -20.22 -9.37
C ARG A 345 -6.44 -19.75 -10.00
N CYS A 346 -7.56 -20.07 -9.33
CA CYS A 346 -8.87 -19.59 -9.75
C CYS A 346 -8.98 -18.07 -9.66
N LEU A 347 -9.75 -17.50 -10.59
CA LEU A 347 -10.20 -16.12 -10.49
C LEU A 347 -10.98 -15.89 -9.19
N LEU A 348 -10.97 -14.63 -8.71
CA LEU A 348 -11.76 -14.24 -7.54
C LEU A 348 -13.24 -14.64 -7.73
N GLY A 349 -13.81 -15.28 -6.71
CA GLY A 349 -15.18 -15.83 -6.74
C GLY A 349 -15.26 -17.29 -7.22
N TYR A 350 -14.15 -17.88 -7.65
CA TYR A 350 -14.05 -19.30 -8.03
C TYR A 350 -13.08 -20.06 -7.12
N VAL A 351 -13.31 -21.36 -6.97
CA VAL A 351 -12.52 -22.30 -6.17
C VAL A 351 -12.31 -23.60 -6.95
N TRP A 352 -11.33 -24.40 -6.55
CA TRP A 352 -11.09 -25.71 -7.16
C TRP A 352 -12.31 -26.60 -6.89
N ARG A 353 -12.78 -27.31 -7.91
CA ARG A 353 -13.97 -28.16 -7.83
C ARG A 353 -13.75 -29.33 -6.87
N ASP A 354 -12.52 -29.85 -6.78
CA ASP A 354 -12.13 -30.96 -5.92
C ASP A 354 -13.04 -32.19 -6.08
N ALA A 355 -13.38 -32.55 -7.32
CA ALA A 355 -14.05 -33.83 -7.56
C ALA A 355 -13.19 -35.02 -7.15
N ASP A 356 -11.85 -34.86 -7.18
CA ASP A 356 -10.86 -35.66 -6.47
C ASP A 356 -9.64 -34.80 -6.08
N GLN A 357 -8.52 -35.43 -5.71
CA GLN A 357 -7.27 -34.75 -5.36
C GLN A 357 -6.53 -34.12 -6.56
N SER A 358 -6.91 -34.45 -7.79
CA SER A 358 -6.26 -34.01 -9.03
C SER A 358 -7.16 -33.10 -9.89
N ASP A 359 -8.39 -32.84 -9.47
CA ASP A 359 -9.37 -32.04 -10.19
C ASP A 359 -9.25 -30.53 -9.89
N TYR A 360 -8.56 -29.83 -10.78
CA TYR A 360 -8.27 -28.40 -10.66
C TYR A 360 -9.19 -27.49 -11.50
N VAL A 361 -10.39 -27.97 -11.84
CA VAL A 361 -11.38 -27.15 -12.56
C VAL A 361 -11.98 -26.09 -11.63
N CYS A 362 -11.91 -24.81 -12.03
CA CYS A 362 -12.48 -23.72 -11.24
C CYS A 362 -14.01 -23.64 -11.36
N VAL A 363 -14.69 -23.63 -10.21
CA VAL A 363 -16.14 -23.57 -10.08
C VAL A 363 -16.56 -22.61 -8.96
N THR A 364 -17.85 -22.32 -8.82
CA THR A 364 -18.32 -21.52 -7.69
C THR A 364 -18.20 -22.29 -6.36
N PRO A 365 -18.12 -21.62 -5.20
CA PRO A 365 -18.13 -22.29 -3.90
C PRO A 365 -19.33 -23.23 -3.70
N ALA A 366 -20.51 -22.85 -4.20
CA ALA A 366 -21.71 -23.69 -4.14
C ALA A 366 -21.54 -24.99 -4.92
N THR A 367 -20.95 -24.92 -6.11
CA THR A 367 -20.64 -26.11 -6.93
C THR A 367 -19.64 -27.01 -6.23
N ARG A 368 -18.58 -26.48 -5.61
CA ARG A 368 -17.62 -27.28 -4.82
C ARG A 368 -18.30 -28.01 -3.66
N SER A 369 -19.18 -27.34 -2.93
CA SER A 369 -19.96 -27.98 -1.86
C SER A 369 -20.87 -29.10 -2.37
N GLN A 370 -21.51 -28.91 -3.53
CA GLN A 370 -22.31 -29.95 -4.18
C GLN A 370 -21.46 -31.17 -4.57
N VAL A 371 -20.29 -30.94 -5.18
CA VAL A 371 -19.35 -31.99 -5.58
C VAL A 371 -18.85 -32.79 -4.37
N ALA A 372 -18.55 -32.12 -3.26
CA ALA A 372 -18.19 -32.79 -2.00
C ALA A 372 -19.34 -33.67 -1.47
N ALA A 373 -20.59 -33.21 -1.55
CA ALA A 373 -21.76 -34.00 -1.15
C ALA A 373 -21.98 -35.22 -2.07
N ASP A 374 -21.72 -35.08 -3.37
CA ASP A 374 -21.78 -36.19 -4.32
C ASP A 374 -20.69 -37.24 -4.03
N ASN A 375 -19.46 -36.81 -3.73
CA ASN A 375 -18.37 -37.70 -3.32
C ASN A 375 -18.72 -38.46 -2.03
N ALA A 376 -19.30 -37.77 -1.04
CA ALA A 376 -19.72 -38.39 0.22
C ALA A 376 -20.85 -39.42 0.02
N ALA A 377 -21.71 -39.22 -0.98
CA ALA A 377 -22.82 -40.12 -1.30
C ALA A 377 -22.44 -41.26 -2.26
N ALA A 378 -21.23 -41.26 -2.83
CA ALA A 378 -20.83 -42.17 -3.92
C ALA A 378 -21.15 -43.64 -3.63
N ALA A 379 -20.71 -44.15 -2.48
CA ALA A 379 -20.94 -45.54 -2.09
C ALA A 379 -22.43 -45.93 -1.97
N SER A 380 -23.30 -44.98 -1.60
CA SER A 380 -24.75 -45.23 -1.50
C SER A 380 -25.47 -45.27 -2.84
N ARG A 381 -24.80 -44.83 -3.92
CA ARG A 381 -25.35 -44.75 -5.28
C ARG A 381 -24.73 -45.76 -6.24
N TRP A 382 -23.79 -46.58 -5.75
CA TRP A 382 -23.22 -47.70 -6.46
C TRP A 382 -23.96 -49.00 -6.18
N THR A 383 -23.95 -49.88 -7.17
CA THR A 383 -24.35 -51.27 -7.08
C THR A 383 -23.39 -52.13 -7.91
N ASN A 384 -23.29 -53.41 -7.59
CA ASN A 384 -22.68 -54.37 -8.51
C ASN A 384 -23.60 -54.54 -9.73
N GLY A 385 -23.05 -54.38 -10.93
CA GLY A 385 -23.84 -54.45 -12.16
C GLY A 385 -22.99 -54.58 -13.43
N PRO A 386 -23.60 -54.31 -14.60
CA PRO A 386 -22.98 -54.53 -15.91
C PRO A 386 -21.67 -53.77 -16.15
N TYR A 387 -21.41 -52.70 -15.40
CA TYR A 387 -20.23 -51.84 -15.53
C TYR A 387 -19.25 -51.99 -14.35
N GLY A 388 -19.36 -53.11 -13.60
CA GLY A 388 -18.52 -53.39 -12.45
C GLY A 388 -19.13 -52.93 -11.12
N PRO A 389 -18.33 -52.86 -10.04
CA PRO A 389 -18.82 -52.58 -8.69
C PRO A 389 -19.32 -51.15 -8.48
N HIS A 390 -18.94 -50.22 -9.36
CA HIS A 390 -19.38 -48.82 -9.33
C HIS A 390 -20.48 -48.55 -10.37
N THR A 391 -21.30 -49.56 -10.73
CA THR A 391 -22.47 -49.35 -11.58
C THR A 391 -23.46 -48.43 -10.86
N CYS A 392 -23.96 -47.38 -11.52
CA CYS A 392 -24.95 -46.50 -10.89
C CYS A 392 -26.31 -47.17 -10.71
N ILE A 393 -26.94 -46.93 -9.56
CA ILE A 393 -28.35 -47.29 -9.33
C ILE A 393 -29.29 -46.52 -10.28
N SER A 394 -30.51 -47.02 -10.46
CA SER A 394 -31.50 -46.40 -11.36
C SER A 394 -31.75 -44.92 -11.01
N GLY A 395 -31.76 -44.06 -12.04
CA GLY A 395 -31.91 -42.61 -11.89
C GLY A 395 -30.59 -41.83 -11.78
N TYR A 396 -29.45 -42.53 -11.66
CA TYR A 396 -28.12 -41.93 -11.58
C TYR A 396 -27.23 -42.33 -12.75
N VAL A 397 -26.23 -41.51 -13.03
CA VAL A 397 -25.20 -41.70 -14.06
C VAL A 397 -23.84 -41.30 -13.50
N TRP A 398 -22.74 -41.81 -14.05
CA TRP A 398 -21.41 -41.33 -13.68
C TRP A 398 -21.27 -39.84 -13.96
N ARG A 399 -20.66 -39.12 -13.03
CA ARG A 399 -20.46 -37.66 -13.11
C ARG A 399 -19.53 -37.28 -14.25
N GLU A 400 -18.52 -38.11 -14.53
CA GLU A 400 -17.56 -37.93 -15.62
C GLU A 400 -16.91 -36.53 -15.63
N ALA A 401 -16.59 -36.03 -14.44
CA ALA A 401 -15.87 -34.77 -14.28
C ALA A 401 -14.47 -34.82 -14.93
N PHE A 402 -13.86 -36.00 -14.99
CA PHE A 402 -12.62 -36.33 -15.69
C PHE A 402 -12.60 -37.83 -16.02
N LEU A 403 -11.59 -38.29 -16.76
CA LEU A 403 -11.46 -39.71 -17.11
C LEU A 403 -11.28 -40.55 -15.84
N GLY A 404 -12.21 -41.47 -15.59
CA GLY A 404 -12.21 -42.34 -14.40
C GLY A 404 -13.04 -41.82 -13.23
N ASP A 405 -13.72 -40.68 -13.35
CA ASP A 405 -14.69 -40.23 -12.35
C ASP A 405 -16.02 -40.99 -12.46
N ASP A 406 -16.16 -42.02 -11.62
CA ASP A 406 -17.32 -42.93 -11.57
C ASP A 406 -18.28 -42.62 -10.41
N VAL A 407 -18.17 -41.43 -9.78
CA VAL A 407 -19.13 -40.97 -8.77
C VAL A 407 -20.52 -40.84 -9.42
N CYS A 408 -21.50 -41.55 -8.88
CA CYS A 408 -22.87 -41.52 -9.40
C CYS A 408 -23.64 -40.27 -8.95
N VAL A 409 -24.12 -39.51 -9.93
CA VAL A 409 -24.87 -38.25 -9.76
C VAL A 409 -26.11 -38.23 -10.65
N THR A 410 -26.97 -37.24 -10.49
CA THR A 410 -28.12 -37.06 -11.40
C THR A 410 -27.65 -36.64 -12.80
N PRO A 411 -28.46 -36.87 -13.86
CA PRO A 411 -28.14 -36.41 -15.20
C PRO A 411 -27.87 -34.89 -15.30
N ALA A 412 -28.56 -34.08 -14.48
CA ALA A 412 -28.34 -32.64 -14.40
C ALA A 412 -26.95 -32.29 -13.83
N GLN A 413 -26.49 -33.02 -12.81
CA GLN A 413 -25.16 -32.82 -12.22
C GLN A 413 -24.04 -33.27 -13.16
N ARG A 414 -24.23 -34.34 -13.95
CA ARG A 414 -23.29 -34.72 -15.03
C ARG A 414 -23.19 -33.62 -16.09
N ALA A 415 -24.33 -33.05 -16.50
CA ALA A 415 -24.33 -31.93 -17.43
C ALA A 415 -23.63 -30.68 -16.84
N GLN A 416 -23.81 -30.41 -15.55
CA GLN A 416 -23.12 -29.34 -14.83
C GLN A 416 -21.60 -29.57 -14.81
N ALA A 417 -21.13 -30.79 -14.51
CA ALA A 417 -19.70 -31.11 -14.50
C ALA A 417 -19.06 -30.92 -15.89
N ALA A 418 -19.76 -31.30 -16.97
CA ALA A 418 -19.31 -31.06 -18.33
C ALA A 418 -19.27 -29.55 -18.68
N ALA A 419 -20.28 -28.78 -18.25
CA ALA A 419 -20.30 -27.33 -18.42
C ALA A 419 -19.17 -26.64 -17.63
N ASP A 420 -18.87 -27.14 -16.43
CA ASP A 420 -17.76 -26.64 -15.62
C ASP A 420 -16.40 -26.93 -16.26
N ASN A 421 -16.21 -28.10 -16.87
CA ASN A 421 -14.99 -28.40 -17.63
C ASN A 421 -14.82 -27.46 -18.83
N ALA A 422 -15.91 -27.20 -19.57
CA ALA A 422 -15.91 -26.28 -20.70
C ALA A 422 -15.63 -24.83 -20.29
N ALA A 423 -16.17 -24.40 -19.14
CA ALA A 423 -15.97 -23.06 -18.61
C ALA A 423 -14.68 -22.89 -17.80
N GLY A 424 -14.08 -23.98 -17.34
CA GLY A 424 -12.88 -24.03 -16.50
C GLY A 424 -11.76 -23.11 -16.99
N PRO A 425 -11.35 -23.16 -18.27
CA PRO A 425 -10.34 -22.26 -18.83
C PRO A 425 -10.67 -20.76 -18.67
N GLY A 426 -11.94 -20.38 -18.67
CA GLY A 426 -12.38 -18.99 -18.46
C GLY A 426 -12.44 -18.55 -16.98
N ARG A 427 -12.19 -19.47 -16.03
CA ARG A 427 -12.33 -19.27 -14.58
C ARG A 427 -10.99 -19.32 -13.83
N VAL A 428 -9.88 -19.42 -14.57
CA VAL A 428 -8.49 -19.32 -14.11
C VAL A 428 -7.85 -18.08 -14.74
N LEU A 429 -6.82 -17.50 -14.10
CA LEU A 429 -6.07 -16.37 -14.66
C LEU A 429 -5.33 -16.73 -15.97
N ARG A 430 -5.17 -18.02 -16.27
CA ARG A 430 -4.86 -18.56 -17.60
C ARG A 430 -5.95 -19.48 -18.11
N PRO A 431 -6.65 -19.17 -19.22
CA PRO A 431 -7.18 -20.23 -20.06
C PRO A 431 -5.98 -21.06 -20.54
N ALA A 432 -5.93 -22.33 -20.18
CA ALA A 432 -4.81 -23.20 -20.51
C ALA A 432 -4.50 -23.14 -22.02
N GLY A 433 -3.21 -23.03 -22.33
CA GLY A 433 -2.61 -23.46 -23.59
C GLY A 433 -1.87 -24.77 -23.32
#